data_AF-A0A1G1D6I2-F1
#
_entry.id   AF-A0A1G1D6I2-F1
#
_cell.length_a   1.000
_cell.length_b   1.000
_cell.length_c   1.000
_cell.angle_alpha   90.00
_cell.angle_beta   90.00
_cell.angle_gamma   90.00
#
_symmetry.space_group_name_H-M   'P 1'
#
loop_
_entity.id
_entity.type
_entity.pdbx_description
1 polymer ?
#
loop_
_entity_poly.entity_id
_entity_poly.type
_entity_poly.pdbx_seq_one_letter_code
_entity_poly.pdbx_strand_id
1 'polypeptide(L)'
;MTVPFLFVFIWCGNAFSDDSNIQDIYKISMENRLLELEAKAAAKPVTYVVLDLISKKMYLKIRGVTLKEFDIADSDTIGIGQLDESYSLVTVKAIFAPKRKEIKPPDQKKDEKPPTTTQEVDSYSVEDMPSNYTLILNKGLSISVSQHFKGNFLLSPLNYINKKMGRLWNSSKLLWSYLKKTPFIKILAVMSKDDARAFYWALPEKAEFIIIGQP
;
A
#
# COMPACT_ATOMS: atom_id res chain seq x y z
N MET A 1 -52.17 61.71 8.17
CA MET A 1 -51.48 60.93 7.12
C MET A 1 -50.85 59.71 7.79
N THR A 2 -51.49 58.55 7.67
CA THR A 2 -51.03 57.28 8.24
C THR A 2 -50.52 56.40 7.10
N VAL A 3 -49.24 56.08 7.10
CA VAL A 3 -48.60 55.16 6.14
C VAL A 3 -48.67 53.75 6.74
N PRO A 4 -49.26 52.74 6.07
CA PRO A 4 -49.12 51.37 6.51
C PRO A 4 -47.84 50.78 5.92
N PHE A 5 -46.91 50.39 6.78
CA PHE A 5 -45.74 49.60 6.44
C PHE A 5 -46.19 48.15 6.18
N LEU A 6 -46.22 47.73 4.92
CA LEU A 6 -46.53 46.36 4.52
C LEU A 6 -45.23 45.55 4.62
N PHE A 7 -45.04 44.86 5.74
CA PHE A 7 -43.97 43.88 5.92
C PHE A 7 -44.25 42.67 5.03
N VAL A 8 -43.63 42.64 3.85
CA VAL A 8 -43.51 41.42 3.05
C VAL A 8 -42.49 40.54 3.74
N PHE A 9 -42.97 39.57 4.52
CA PHE A 9 -42.16 38.43 4.93
C PHE A 9 -41.81 37.63 3.67
N ILE A 10 -40.61 37.87 3.14
CA ILE A 10 -40.01 36.99 2.14
C ILE A 10 -39.71 35.68 2.87
N TRP A 11 -40.59 34.72 2.65
CA TRP A 11 -40.40 33.33 3.00
C TRP A 11 -39.19 32.83 2.20
N CYS A 12 -38.00 32.85 2.81
CA CYS A 12 -36.85 32.11 2.29
C CYS A 12 -37.21 30.64 2.33
N GLY A 13 -37.71 30.14 1.19
CA GLY A 13 -37.81 28.71 0.95
C GLY A 13 -36.45 28.09 1.18
N ASN A 14 -36.43 27.05 2.02
CA ASN A 14 -35.26 26.24 2.29
C ASN A 14 -34.70 25.72 0.96
N ALA A 15 -33.58 26.28 0.50
CA ALA A 15 -32.69 25.61 -0.44
C ALA A 15 -31.93 24.53 0.34
N PHE A 16 -32.65 23.48 0.74
CA PHE A 16 -32.06 22.24 1.23
C PHE A 16 -31.66 21.42 0.01
N SER A 17 -30.62 21.88 -0.68
CA SER A 17 -30.06 21.23 -1.86
C SER A 17 -29.24 20.03 -1.42
N ASP A 18 -29.89 18.86 -1.35
CA ASP A 18 -29.38 17.55 -1.79
C ASP A 18 -27.86 17.28 -1.62
N ASP A 19 -27.37 17.27 -0.38
CA ASP A 19 -26.00 16.83 -0.05
C ASP A 19 -25.72 15.38 -0.49
N SER A 20 -26.76 14.54 -0.65
CA SER A 20 -26.64 13.15 -1.13
C SER A 20 -26.11 13.06 -2.56
N ASN A 21 -26.64 13.87 -3.48
CA ASN A 21 -26.23 13.85 -4.88
C ASN A 21 -24.74 14.20 -5.06
N ILE A 22 -24.24 15.16 -4.27
CA ILE A 22 -22.84 15.61 -4.36
C ILE A 22 -21.88 14.51 -3.91
N GLN A 23 -22.22 13.79 -2.84
CA GLN A 23 -21.44 12.65 -2.36
C GLN A 23 -21.41 11.51 -3.38
N ASP A 24 -22.55 11.22 -4.01
CA ASP A 24 -22.65 10.18 -5.04
C ASP A 24 -21.82 10.53 -6.28
N ILE A 25 -21.84 11.78 -6.75
CA ILE A 25 -21.03 12.25 -7.88
C ILE A 25 -19.53 12.12 -7.56
N TYR A 26 -19.11 12.51 -6.36
CA TYR A 26 -17.70 12.39 -5.95
C TYR A 26 -17.24 10.92 -5.91
N LYS A 27 -18.06 10.05 -5.33
CA LYS A 27 -17.79 8.61 -5.28
C LYS A 27 -17.65 8.01 -6.68
N ILE A 28 -18.59 8.29 -7.58
CA ILE A 28 -18.56 7.79 -8.97
C ILE A 28 -17.30 8.31 -9.70
N SER A 29 -16.95 9.58 -9.52
CA SER A 29 -15.75 10.15 -10.13
C SER A 29 -14.48 9.45 -9.66
N MET A 30 -14.38 9.15 -8.37
CA MET A 30 -13.26 8.41 -7.79
C MET A 30 -13.18 6.97 -8.30
N GLU A 31 -14.31 6.27 -8.35
CA GLU A 31 -14.39 4.92 -8.90
C GLU A 31 -13.95 4.88 -10.37
N ASN A 32 -14.44 5.82 -11.19
CA ASN A 32 -14.04 5.93 -12.60
C ASN A 32 -12.52 6.16 -12.75
N ARG A 33 -11.94 7.04 -11.93
CA ARG A 33 -10.50 7.30 -11.94
C ARG A 33 -9.70 6.04 -11.58
N LEU A 34 -10.14 5.29 -10.57
CA LEU A 34 -9.51 4.03 -10.19
C LEU A 34 -9.60 2.97 -11.30
N LEU A 35 -10.77 2.85 -11.94
CA LEU A 35 -10.96 1.94 -13.07
C LEU A 35 -10.07 2.31 -14.27
N GLU A 36 -9.91 3.60 -14.56
CA GLU A 36 -8.98 4.05 -15.59
C GLU A 36 -7.53 3.69 -15.27
N LEU A 37 -7.11 3.84 -14.01
CA LEU A 37 -5.77 3.47 -13.56
C LEU A 37 -5.54 1.97 -13.70
N GLU A 38 -6.52 1.16 -13.29
CA GLU A 38 -6.45 -0.29 -13.46
C GLU A 38 -6.42 -0.68 -14.94
N ALA A 39 -7.25 -0.09 -15.79
CA ALA A 39 -7.24 -0.34 -17.23
C ALA A 39 -5.87 -0.02 -17.87
N LYS A 40 -5.25 1.10 -17.47
CA LYS A 40 -3.90 1.50 -17.92
C LYS A 40 -2.83 0.50 -17.48
N ALA A 41 -2.90 0.00 -16.25
CA ALA A 41 -1.98 -1.02 -15.75
C ALA A 41 -2.21 -2.37 -16.45
N ALA A 42 -3.47 -2.77 -16.62
CA ALA A 42 -3.89 -4.01 -17.27
C ALA A 42 -3.53 -4.05 -18.77
N ALA A 43 -3.42 -2.90 -19.44
CA ALA A 43 -2.93 -2.85 -20.82
C ALA A 43 -1.48 -3.36 -20.97
N LYS A 44 -0.68 -3.29 -19.90
CA LYS A 44 0.73 -3.70 -19.92
C LYS A 44 0.87 -5.19 -19.55
N PRO A 45 1.82 -5.93 -20.15
CA PRO A 45 2.11 -7.32 -19.79
C PRO A 45 2.97 -7.43 -18.53
N VAL A 46 2.77 -6.55 -17.55
CA VAL A 46 3.53 -6.55 -16.29
C VAL A 46 2.59 -6.77 -15.11
N THR A 47 3.12 -7.40 -14.07
CA THR A 47 2.39 -7.61 -12.82
C THR A 47 2.30 -6.30 -12.05
N TYR A 48 1.11 -6.00 -11.54
CA TYR A 48 0.82 -4.85 -10.71
C TYR A 48 0.06 -5.27 -9.45
N VAL A 49 0.06 -4.41 -8.44
CA VAL A 49 -0.57 -4.66 -7.15
C VAL A 49 -1.72 -3.69 -6.94
N VAL A 50 -2.87 -4.20 -6.52
CA VAL A 50 -4.00 -3.40 -6.07
C VAL A 50 -4.13 -3.58 -4.56
N LEU A 51 -3.99 -2.49 -3.80
CA LEU A 51 -4.19 -2.48 -2.36
C LEU A 51 -5.55 -1.87 -2.05
N ASP A 52 -6.49 -2.70 -1.64
CA ASP A 52 -7.81 -2.28 -1.19
C ASP A 52 -7.84 -2.19 0.34
N LEU A 53 -7.82 -0.96 0.84
CA LEU A 53 -7.88 -0.64 2.26
C LEU A 53 -9.29 -0.80 2.83
N ILE A 54 -10.33 -0.71 2.00
CA ILE A 54 -11.73 -0.83 2.41
C ILE A 54 -12.07 -2.30 2.62
N SER A 55 -11.78 -3.13 1.61
CA SER A 55 -12.00 -4.58 1.68
C SER A 55 -10.90 -5.31 2.45
N LYS A 56 -9.84 -4.59 2.87
CA LYS A 56 -8.66 -5.13 3.55
C LYS A 56 -8.01 -6.29 2.79
N LYS A 57 -7.75 -6.07 1.51
CA LYS A 57 -7.15 -7.07 0.62
C LYS A 57 -6.05 -6.46 -0.23
N MET A 58 -5.07 -7.28 -0.57
CA MET A 58 -4.05 -6.96 -1.54
C MET A 58 -4.08 -7.97 -2.67
N TYR A 59 -4.17 -7.48 -3.90
CA TYR A 59 -4.29 -8.31 -5.09
C TYR A 59 -3.03 -8.17 -5.93
N LEU A 60 -2.41 -9.29 -6.26
CA LEU A 60 -1.41 -9.36 -7.31
C LEU A 60 -2.12 -9.66 -8.63
N LYS A 61 -2.02 -8.75 -9.60
CA LYS A 61 -2.73 -8.85 -10.87
C LYS A 61 -1.79 -8.78 -12.07
N ILE A 62 -2.20 -9.37 -13.18
CA ILE A 62 -1.58 -9.20 -14.50
C ILE A 62 -2.68 -9.08 -15.55
N ARG A 63 -2.60 -8.07 -16.41
CA ARG A 63 -3.61 -7.83 -17.47
C ARG A 63 -5.07 -7.86 -16.97
N GLY A 64 -5.36 -7.31 -15.79
CA GLY A 64 -6.70 -7.32 -15.20
C GLY A 64 -7.07 -8.61 -14.46
N VAL A 65 -6.28 -9.68 -14.58
CA VAL A 65 -6.54 -10.97 -13.95
C VAL A 65 -5.85 -11.05 -12.59
N THR A 66 -6.58 -11.42 -11.55
CA THR A 66 -6.02 -11.68 -10.22
C THR A 66 -5.26 -13.00 -10.20
N LEU A 67 -3.96 -12.92 -9.92
CA LEU A 67 -3.08 -14.09 -9.75
C LEU A 67 -3.14 -14.62 -8.31
N LYS A 68 -3.14 -13.72 -7.34
CA LYS A 68 -3.17 -14.05 -5.92
C LYS A 68 -3.81 -12.94 -5.11
N GLU A 69 -4.56 -13.34 -4.09
CA GLU A 69 -5.11 -12.46 -3.07
C GLU A 69 -4.37 -12.70 -1.76
N PHE A 70 -4.13 -11.62 -1.02
CA PHE A 70 -3.57 -11.62 0.32
C PHE A 70 -4.50 -10.86 1.26
N ASP A 71 -4.86 -11.49 2.37
CA ASP A 71 -5.74 -10.89 3.35
C ASP A 71 -4.96 -9.96 4.30
N ILE A 72 -5.54 -8.79 4.56
CA ILE A 72 -5.01 -7.81 5.50
C ILE A 72 -5.87 -7.89 6.77
N ALA A 73 -5.25 -8.32 7.87
CA ALA A 73 -5.92 -8.37 9.16
C ALA A 73 -6.27 -6.96 9.68
N ASP A 74 -5.33 -6.03 9.53
CA ASP A 74 -5.49 -4.65 9.97
C ASP A 74 -4.72 -3.68 9.08
N SER A 75 -5.27 -2.49 8.90
CA SER A 75 -4.65 -1.44 8.10
C SER A 75 -4.85 -0.08 8.73
N ASP A 76 -3.80 0.73 8.74
CA ASP A 76 -3.84 2.11 9.25
C ASP A 76 -3.08 3.02 8.28
N THR A 77 -3.58 4.23 8.08
CA THR A 77 -2.99 5.22 7.17
C THR A 77 -2.54 6.42 7.98
N ILE A 78 -1.26 6.75 7.86
CA ILE A 78 -0.64 7.87 8.57
C ILE A 78 -0.05 8.79 7.51
N GLY A 79 -0.56 10.02 7.41
CA GLY A 79 -0.08 10.92 6.38
C GLY A 79 -1.08 11.96 5.94
N ILE A 80 -0.60 12.84 5.07
CA ILE A 80 -1.43 13.74 4.31
C ILE A 80 -0.98 13.60 2.85
N GLY A 81 -1.92 13.22 1.99
CA GLY A 81 -1.69 13.16 0.55
C GLY A 81 -2.80 12.40 -0.16
N GLN A 82 -2.78 12.48 -1.49
CA GLN A 82 -3.75 11.81 -2.35
C GLN A 82 -3.34 10.34 -2.53
N LEU A 83 -4.32 9.43 -2.53
CA LEU A 83 -4.15 7.98 -2.72
C LEU A 83 -4.73 7.47 -4.05
N ASP A 84 -5.30 8.35 -4.88
CA ASP A 84 -6.03 8.02 -6.12
C ASP A 84 -5.13 8.03 -7.37
N GLU A 85 -3.88 7.60 -7.20
CA GLU A 85 -2.87 7.56 -8.25
C GLU A 85 -2.20 6.19 -8.33
N SER A 86 -1.51 5.96 -9.45
CA SER A 86 -0.57 4.85 -9.56
C SER A 86 0.79 5.24 -8.96
N TYR A 87 1.38 4.31 -8.23
CA TYR A 87 2.68 4.43 -7.58
C TYR A 87 3.63 3.36 -8.10
N SER A 88 4.89 3.72 -8.27
CA SER A 88 5.91 2.75 -8.68
C SER A 88 6.75 2.36 -7.48
N LEU A 89 7.02 1.06 -7.32
CA LEU A 89 7.94 0.55 -6.32
C LEU A 89 9.36 1.05 -6.63
N VAL A 90 9.97 1.72 -5.65
CA VAL A 90 11.34 2.24 -5.76
C VAL A 90 12.31 1.27 -5.10
N THR A 91 12.00 0.84 -3.87
CA THR A 91 12.89 -0.03 -3.09
C THR A 91 12.11 -0.76 -2.02
N VAL A 92 12.56 -1.96 -1.68
CA VAL A 92 12.09 -2.72 -0.52
C VAL A 92 13.16 -2.70 0.56
N LYS A 93 12.78 -2.31 1.78
CA LYS A 93 13.64 -2.37 2.97
C LYS A 93 13.17 -3.48 3.89
N ALA A 94 13.97 -4.51 4.06
CA ALA A 94 13.76 -5.56 5.06
C ALA A 94 15.03 -5.75 5.88
N ILE A 95 14.87 -6.09 7.17
CA ILE A 95 16.01 -6.30 8.09
C ILE A 95 16.78 -7.57 7.71
N PHE A 96 16.05 -8.60 7.27
CA PHE A 96 16.58 -9.91 6.87
C PHE A 96 16.19 -10.24 5.42
N ALA A 97 16.59 -9.37 4.48
CA ALA A 97 16.36 -9.64 3.06
C ALA A 97 17.33 -10.73 2.55
N PRO A 98 16.86 -11.77 1.83
CA PRO A 98 17.73 -12.72 1.17
C PRO A 98 18.53 -12.02 0.06
N LYS A 99 19.83 -12.29 -0.04
CA LYS A 99 20.68 -11.72 -1.09
C LYS A 99 20.65 -12.64 -2.31
N ARG A 100 20.17 -12.15 -3.45
CA ARG A 100 20.34 -12.85 -4.74
C ARG A 100 21.82 -12.86 -5.13
N LYS A 101 22.37 -14.05 -5.31
CA LYS A 101 23.67 -14.23 -5.95
C LYS A 101 23.47 -14.05 -7.46
N GLU A 102 24.27 -13.20 -8.09
CA GLU A 102 24.26 -13.05 -9.54
C GLU A 102 24.81 -14.35 -10.15
N ILE A 103 23.97 -15.09 -10.86
CA ILE A 103 24.41 -16.28 -11.59
C ILE A 103 25.05 -15.77 -12.88
N LYS A 104 26.39 -15.75 -12.90
CA LYS A 104 27.12 -15.55 -14.16
C LYS A 104 27.07 -16.86 -14.93
N PRO A 105 26.50 -16.89 -16.15
CA PRO A 105 26.58 -18.07 -17.00
C PRO A 105 28.05 -18.44 -17.18
N PRO A 106 28.42 -19.73 -17.14
CA PRO A 106 29.78 -20.13 -17.45
C PRO A 106 30.10 -19.70 -18.89
N ASP A 107 31.21 -18.98 -19.06
CA ASP A 107 31.74 -18.66 -20.38
C ASP A 107 31.90 -19.97 -21.16
N GLN A 108 31.27 -20.06 -22.33
CA GLN A 108 31.44 -21.17 -23.25
C GLN A 108 32.87 -21.14 -23.85
N LYS A 109 33.87 -21.46 -23.04
CA LYS A 109 35.15 -21.92 -23.55
C LYS A 109 35.05 -23.44 -23.64
N LYS A 110 34.94 -23.91 -24.89
CA LYS A 110 35.35 -25.26 -25.28
C LYS A 110 36.75 -25.47 -24.72
N ASP A 111 36.88 -26.29 -23.68
CA ASP A 111 37.88 -27.36 -23.61
C ASP A 111 37.73 -28.09 -22.26
N GLU A 112 37.38 -29.37 -22.42
CA GLU A 112 37.76 -30.52 -21.62
C GLU A 112 37.53 -30.57 -20.08
N LYS A 113 36.84 -31.66 -19.72
CA LYS A 113 36.52 -32.23 -18.40
C LYS A 113 35.30 -31.63 -17.67
N PRO A 114 34.27 -32.45 -17.38
CA PRO A 114 33.17 -32.04 -16.52
C PRO A 114 33.69 -31.90 -15.08
N PRO A 115 33.64 -30.71 -14.47
CA PRO A 115 33.75 -30.65 -13.02
C PRO A 115 32.42 -31.11 -12.45
N THR A 116 32.41 -32.33 -11.89
CA THR A 116 31.41 -32.80 -10.95
C THR A 116 31.51 -31.96 -9.68
N THR A 117 31.06 -30.71 -9.75
CA THR A 117 30.72 -29.93 -8.58
C THR A 117 29.30 -29.46 -8.83
N THR A 118 28.36 -30.22 -8.31
CA THR A 118 26.97 -29.81 -8.11
C THR A 118 27.03 -28.42 -7.48
N GLN A 119 26.83 -27.38 -8.29
CA GLN A 119 26.59 -26.05 -7.76
C GLN A 119 25.27 -26.19 -7.02
N GLU A 120 25.34 -26.30 -5.69
CA GLU A 120 24.18 -26.21 -4.82
C GLU A 120 23.56 -24.83 -5.09
N VAL A 121 22.58 -24.81 -5.99
CA VAL A 121 21.73 -23.66 -6.20
C VAL A 121 20.96 -23.54 -4.90
N ASP A 122 21.46 -22.69 -4.00
CA ASP A 122 20.76 -22.23 -2.80
C ASP A 122 19.40 -21.67 -3.25
N SER A 123 18.40 -22.55 -3.34
CA SER A 123 17.07 -22.22 -3.81
C SER A 123 16.33 -21.68 -2.60
N TYR A 124 16.28 -20.35 -2.49
CA TYR A 124 15.52 -19.70 -1.43
C TYR A 124 14.06 -20.14 -1.49
N SER A 125 13.54 -20.63 -0.37
CA SER A 125 12.13 -21.00 -0.24
C SER A 125 11.32 -19.82 0.28
N VAL A 126 10.00 -19.85 0.09
CA VAL A 126 9.08 -18.82 0.61
C VAL A 126 9.23 -18.68 2.15
N GLU A 127 9.60 -19.75 2.83
CA GLU A 127 9.81 -19.80 4.28
C GLU A 127 10.99 -18.94 4.76
N ASP A 128 11.97 -18.70 3.89
CA ASP A 128 13.15 -17.87 4.19
C ASP A 128 12.88 -16.38 4.01
N MET A 129 11.69 -16.02 3.51
CA MET A 129 11.34 -14.64 3.23
C MET A 129 11.07 -13.84 4.52
N PRO A 130 11.35 -12.53 4.50
CA PRO A 130 11.02 -11.66 5.62
C PRO A 130 9.50 -11.48 5.73
N SER A 131 8.99 -11.52 6.95
CA SER A 131 7.59 -11.23 7.27
C SER A 131 7.34 -9.80 7.72
N ASN A 132 8.40 -9.00 7.88
CA ASN A 132 8.33 -7.58 8.23
C ASN A 132 9.26 -6.78 7.30
N TYR A 133 8.69 -5.84 6.56
CA TYR A 133 9.42 -5.02 5.60
C TYR A 133 8.67 -3.74 5.27
N THR A 134 9.36 -2.78 4.64
CA THR A 134 8.77 -1.54 4.17
C THR A 134 9.00 -1.40 2.68
N LEU A 135 7.92 -1.27 1.93
CA LEU A 135 7.90 -0.89 0.53
C LEU A 135 8.00 0.63 0.45
N ILE A 136 8.99 1.13 -0.28
CA ILE A 136 9.13 2.55 -0.58
C ILE A 136 8.67 2.75 -2.00
N LEU A 137 7.63 3.56 -2.16
CA LEU A 137 7.07 3.93 -3.44
C LEU A 137 7.47 5.37 -3.76
N ASN A 138 7.24 5.76 -5.02
CA ASN A 138 7.40 7.15 -5.43
C ASN A 138 6.35 8.05 -4.75
N LYS A 139 6.49 9.37 -4.95
CA LYS A 139 5.54 10.38 -4.43
C LYS A 139 5.40 10.41 -2.90
N GLY A 140 6.39 9.89 -2.16
CA GLY A 140 6.41 9.93 -0.71
C GLY A 140 5.51 8.90 -0.02
N LEU A 141 5.00 7.91 -0.76
CA LEU A 141 4.22 6.80 -0.21
C LEU A 141 5.15 5.67 0.27
N SER A 142 4.83 5.12 1.44
CA SER A 142 5.49 3.93 1.97
C SER A 142 4.45 2.96 2.54
N ILE A 143 4.63 1.66 2.31
CA ILE A 143 3.75 0.62 2.83
C ILE A 143 4.59 -0.27 3.75
N SER A 144 4.29 -0.25 5.04
CA SER A 144 4.92 -1.11 6.03
C SER A 144 4.10 -2.39 6.17
N VAL A 145 4.66 -3.50 5.73
CA VAL A 145 4.08 -4.82 5.91
C VAL A 145 4.61 -5.41 7.20
N SER A 146 3.71 -5.88 8.05
CA SER A 146 4.06 -6.53 9.31
C SER A 146 3.21 -7.78 9.55
N GLN A 147 3.81 -8.77 10.19
CA GLN A 147 3.07 -9.97 10.58
C GLN A 147 2.16 -9.67 11.77
N HIS A 148 0.98 -10.29 11.77
CA HIS A 148 0.12 -10.27 12.93
C HIS A 148 0.76 -11.06 14.08
N PHE A 149 1.23 -10.35 15.10
CA PHE A 149 1.67 -10.99 16.34
C PHE A 149 0.43 -11.36 17.15
N LYS A 150 0.05 -12.65 17.17
CA LYS A 150 -0.85 -13.19 18.19
C LYS A 150 -0.14 -13.03 19.54
N GLY A 151 -0.53 -12.01 20.29
CA GLY A 151 0.12 -11.66 21.55
C GLY A 151 -0.16 -12.70 22.62
N ASN A 152 0.89 -13.30 23.17
CA ASN A 152 0.84 -13.85 24.52
C ASN A 152 0.51 -12.71 25.49
N PHE A 153 -0.54 -12.90 26.28
CA PHE A 153 -1.12 -11.94 27.23
C PHE A 153 -0.11 -11.28 28.20
N LEU A 154 1.04 -11.90 28.45
CA LEU A 154 2.06 -11.42 29.39
C LEU A 154 2.88 -10.21 28.92
N LEU A 155 2.88 -9.85 27.63
CA LEU A 155 3.64 -8.70 27.09
C LEU A 155 2.78 -7.45 26.84
N SER A 156 1.52 -7.47 27.29
CA SER A 156 0.52 -6.42 27.04
C SER A 156 0.94 -4.99 27.45
N PRO A 157 1.60 -4.74 28.60
CA PRO A 157 2.01 -3.39 29.00
C PRO A 157 3.14 -2.81 28.13
N LEU A 158 4.12 -3.65 27.78
CA LEU A 158 5.24 -3.26 26.91
C LEU A 158 4.75 -2.98 25.47
N ASN A 159 3.82 -3.79 24.97
CA ASN A 159 3.19 -3.54 23.68
C ASN A 159 2.38 -2.23 23.66
N TYR A 160 1.71 -1.86 24.77
CA TYR A 160 1.02 -0.57 24.88
C TYR A 160 1.98 0.62 24.81
N ILE A 161 3.09 0.57 25.55
CA ILE A 161 4.12 1.62 25.55
C ILE A 161 4.76 1.76 24.17
N ASN A 162 5.11 0.63 23.53
CA ASN A 162 5.75 0.64 22.23
C ASN A 162 4.81 1.15 21.12
N LYS A 163 3.51 0.80 21.18
CA LYS A 163 2.48 1.30 20.25
C LYS A 163 2.27 2.82 20.42
N LYS A 164 2.30 3.33 21.66
CA LYS A 164 2.19 4.77 21.97
C LYS A 164 3.44 5.55 21.55
N MET A 165 4.63 5.00 21.79
CA MET A 165 5.91 5.59 21.37
C MET A 165 6.04 5.64 19.84
N GLY A 166 5.64 4.57 19.16
CA GLY A 166 5.59 4.52 17.70
C GLY A 166 4.63 5.55 17.11
N ARG A 167 3.46 5.74 17.74
CA ARG A 167 2.52 6.80 17.35
C ARG A 167 3.14 8.19 17.50
N LEU A 168 3.78 8.48 18.63
CA LEU A 168 4.47 9.77 18.86
C LEU A 168 5.62 10.01 17.87
N TRP A 169 6.42 8.99 17.56
CA TRP A 169 7.51 9.10 16.58
C TRP A 169 6.99 9.28 15.15
N ASN A 170 5.87 8.66 14.81
CA ASN A 170 5.21 8.90 13.53
C ASN A 170 4.59 10.31 13.47
N SER A 171 4.02 10.81 14.57
CA SER A 171 3.52 12.19 14.68
C SER A 171 4.63 13.23 14.53
N SER A 172 5.82 13.01 15.11
CA SER A 172 6.95 13.92 14.93
C SER A 172 7.47 13.92 13.49
N LYS A 173 7.51 12.75 12.83
CA LYS A 173 7.82 12.65 11.40
C LYS A 173 6.79 13.34 10.52
N LEU A 174 5.49 13.24 10.86
CA LEU A 174 4.43 13.97 10.18
C LEU A 174 4.63 15.48 10.27
N LEU A 175 4.89 15.99 11.48
CA LEU A 175 5.20 17.41 11.72
C LEU A 175 6.44 17.86 10.94
N TRP A 176 7.48 17.03 10.90
CA TRP A 176 8.70 17.32 10.13
C TRP A 176 8.45 17.33 8.63
N SER A 177 7.61 16.43 8.12
CA SER A 177 7.21 16.38 6.71
C SER A 177 6.35 17.58 6.33
N TYR A 178 5.42 17.98 7.21
CA TYR A 178 4.62 19.19 7.06
C TYR A 178 5.51 20.43 6.98
N LEU A 179 6.50 20.53 7.87
CA LEU A 179 7.47 21.62 7.87
C LEU A 179 8.32 21.65 6.58
N LYS A 180 8.71 20.48 6.07
CA LYS A 180 9.47 20.33 4.81
C LYS A 180 8.60 20.38 3.54
N LYS A 181 7.27 20.47 3.68
CA LYS A 181 6.28 20.42 2.59
C LYS A 181 6.45 19.21 1.66
N THR A 182 6.94 18.09 2.17
CA THR A 182 7.06 16.85 1.41
C THR A 182 5.81 16.00 1.61
N PRO A 183 5.24 15.38 0.55
CA PRO A 183 4.17 14.41 0.72
C PRO A 183 4.72 13.23 1.52
N PHE A 184 4.02 12.86 2.60
CA PHE A 184 4.36 11.69 3.42
C PHE A 184 3.07 10.94 3.70
N ILE A 185 3.00 9.74 3.12
CA ILE A 185 1.92 8.80 3.33
C ILE A 185 2.55 7.48 3.74
N LYS A 186 2.11 6.93 4.86
CA LYS A 186 2.54 5.64 5.37
C LYS A 186 1.33 4.77 5.62
N ILE A 187 1.20 3.71 4.86
CA ILE A 187 0.20 2.67 5.08
C ILE A 187 0.86 1.58 5.93
N LEU A 188 0.24 1.24 7.05
CA LEU A 188 0.58 0.09 7.87
C LEU A 188 -0.36 -1.04 7.46
N ALA A 189 0.17 -2.14 6.95
CA ALA A 189 -0.59 -3.33 6.61
C ALA A 189 -0.13 -4.49 7.50
N VAL A 190 -1.08 -5.05 8.25
CA VAL A 190 -0.89 -6.22 9.10
C VAL A 190 -1.48 -7.42 8.39
N MET A 191 -0.67 -8.44 8.14
CA MET A 191 -1.10 -9.66 7.43
C MET A 191 -0.59 -10.91 8.13
N SER A 192 -1.04 -12.09 7.67
CA SER A 192 -0.52 -13.35 8.18
C SER A 192 0.97 -13.49 7.87
N LYS A 193 1.69 -14.29 8.65
CA LYS A 193 3.13 -14.51 8.44
C LYS A 193 3.40 -15.12 7.05
N ASP A 194 2.56 -16.05 6.63
CA ASP A 194 2.71 -16.77 5.38
C ASP A 194 2.37 -15.86 4.19
N ASP A 195 1.31 -15.05 4.31
CA ASP A 195 0.96 -14.06 3.27
C ASP A 195 2.02 -12.97 3.13
N ALA A 196 2.61 -12.47 4.23
CA ALA A 196 3.70 -11.51 4.16
C ALA A 196 4.91 -12.05 3.40
N ARG A 197 5.26 -13.31 3.66
CA ARG A 197 6.37 -14.00 3.00
C ARG A 197 6.08 -14.26 1.53
N ALA A 198 4.90 -14.79 1.24
CA ALA A 198 4.46 -15.07 -0.12
C ALA A 198 4.36 -13.78 -0.94
N PHE A 199 3.86 -12.69 -0.35
CA PHE A 199 3.77 -11.40 -1.01
C PHE A 199 5.16 -10.81 -1.29
N TYR A 200 6.09 -10.86 -0.33
CA TYR A 200 7.48 -10.45 -0.56
C TYR A 200 8.12 -11.23 -1.71
N TRP A 201 7.92 -12.55 -1.74
CA TRP A 201 8.46 -13.42 -2.79
C TRP A 201 7.89 -13.11 -4.17
N ALA A 202 6.59 -12.84 -4.25
CA ALA A 202 5.88 -12.62 -5.49
C ALA A 202 6.04 -11.20 -6.06
N LEU A 203 6.67 -10.30 -5.30
CA LEU A 203 6.76 -8.88 -5.66
C LEU A 203 7.80 -8.65 -6.76
N PRO A 204 7.42 -8.05 -7.91
CA PRO A 204 8.39 -7.68 -8.93
C PRO A 204 9.12 -6.39 -8.54
N GLU A 205 10.37 -6.24 -8.97
CA GLU A 205 11.24 -5.12 -8.59
C GLU A 205 10.68 -3.74 -8.94
N LYS A 206 9.90 -3.65 -10.03
CA LYS A 206 9.30 -2.41 -10.54
C LYS A 206 7.78 -2.48 -10.61
N ALA A 207 7.16 -3.12 -9.62
CA ALA A 207 5.70 -3.22 -9.53
C ALA A 207 5.04 -1.84 -9.54
N GLU A 208 3.94 -1.71 -10.27
CA GLU A 208 3.00 -0.60 -10.10
C GLU A 208 1.99 -0.96 -9.00
N PHE A 209 1.65 0.01 -8.17
CA PHE A 209 0.70 -0.09 -7.07
C PHE A 209 -0.45 0.87 -7.30
N ILE A 210 -1.66 0.37 -7.17
CA ILE A 210 -2.90 1.14 -7.18
C ILE A 210 -3.51 1.01 -5.79
N ILE A 211 -3.81 2.14 -5.14
CA ILE A 211 -4.38 2.15 -3.79
C ILE A 211 -5.87 2.51 -3.90
N ILE A 212 -6.71 1.66 -3.32
CA ILE A 212 -8.16 1.86 -3.21
C ILE A 212 -8.46 2.10 -1.74
N GLY A 213 -8.97 3.27 -1.40
CA GLY A 213 -9.33 3.64 -0.04
C GLY A 213 -9.41 5.15 0.14
N GLN A 214 -10.24 5.60 1.07
CA GLN A 214 -10.24 7.00 1.48
C GLN A 214 -9.17 7.22 2.57
N PRO A 215 -8.47 8.37 2.56
CA PRO A 215 -7.56 8.76 3.64
C PRO A 215 -8.28 9.01 4.96
#